data_AF-A0A944P0I2-F1
#
_entry.id   AF-A0A944P0I2-F1
#
_cell.length_a   1.000
_cell.length_b   1.000
_cell.length_c   1.000
_cell.angle_alpha   90.00
_cell.angle_beta   90.00
_cell.angle_gamma   90.00
#
_symmetry.space_group_name_H-M   'P 1'
#
loop_
_entity.id
_entity.type
_entity.pdbx_description
1 polymer ?
#
loop_
_entity_poly.entity_id
_entity_poly.type
_entity_poly.pdbx_seq_one_letter_code
_entity_poly.pdbx_strand_id
1 'polypeptide(L)' 'VLGFLGLGLPPPDPDWGGMINETRKMAMIFPHMTIFPCIAISSLILGFNLLADGLREVSLRD' A
#
# COMPACT_ATOMS: atom_id res chain seq x y z
N VAL A 1 -5.24 -1.73 -2.89
CA VAL A 1 -5.21 -3.21 -3.01
C VAL A 1 -6.17 -3.71 -4.09
N LEU A 2 -7.41 -3.23 -4.16
CA LEU A 2 -8.37 -3.63 -5.21
C LEU A 2 -7.84 -3.43 -6.64
N GLY A 3 -7.08 -2.35 -6.87
CA GLY A 3 -6.30 -2.13 -8.09
C GLY A 3 -5.34 -3.23 -8.52
N PHE A 4 -4.61 -3.78 -7.54
CA PHE A 4 -3.68 -4.87 -7.77
C PHE A 4 -4.41 -6.18 -8.15
N LEU A 5 -5.66 -6.34 -7.69
CA LEU A 5 -6.54 -7.45 -8.04
C LEU A 5 -7.32 -7.24 -9.35
N GLY A 6 -7.07 -6.15 -10.08
CA GLY A 6 -7.74 -5.83 -11.35
C GLY A 6 -9.08 -5.11 -11.21
N LEU A 7 -9.47 -4.71 -10.00
CA LEU A 7 -10.67 -3.90 -9.70
C LEU A 7 -10.28 -2.44 -9.40
N GLY A 8 -9.25 -1.96 -10.08
CA GLY A 8 -8.76 -0.60 -9.95
C GLY A 8 -9.66 0.42 -10.63
N LEU A 9 -9.52 1.67 -10.24
CA LEU A 9 -10.12 2.77 -11.00
C LEU A 9 -9.49 2.79 -12.40
N PRO A 10 -10.28 2.97 -13.47
CA PRO A 10 -9.71 3.16 -14.79
C PRO A 10 -8.83 4.43 -14.79
N PRO A 11 -7.70 4.44 -15.54
CA PRO A 11 -6.93 5.67 -15.71
C PRO A 11 -7.86 6.80 -16.21
N PRO A 12 -7.75 8.05 -15.72
CA PRO A 12 -6.57 8.72 -15.18
C PRO A 12 -6.46 8.77 -13.64
N ASP A 13 -7.36 8.11 -12.91
CA ASP A 13 -7.39 8.23 -11.46
C ASP A 13 -6.21 7.52 -10.79
N PRO A 14 -5.54 8.14 -9.80
CA PRO A 14 -4.38 7.56 -9.14
C PRO A 14 -4.79 6.37 -8.25
N ASP A 15 -4.59 5.15 -8.75
CA ASP A 15 -4.75 3.91 -8.01
C ASP A 15 -3.40 3.28 -7.68
N TRP A 16 -2.99 3.34 -6.42
CA TRP A 16 -1.69 2.82 -5.97
C TRP A 16 -1.53 1.32 -6.23
N GLY A 17 -2.64 0.55 -6.25
CA GLY A 17 -2.59 -0.89 -6.56
C GLY A 17 -2.38 -1.17 -8.05
N GLY A 18 -3.11 -0.44 -8.91
CA GLY A 18 -2.94 -0.47 -10.36
C GLY A 18 -1.56 0.01 -10.80
N MET A 19 -1.05 1.09 -10.17
CA MET A 19 0.29 1.63 -10.42
C MET A 19 1.39 0.59 -10.19
N ILE A 20 1.35 -0.16 -9.08
CA ILE A 20 2.33 -1.22 -8.81
C ILE A 20 2.25 -2.33 -9.87
N ASN A 21 1.05 -2.69 -10.32
CA ASN A 21 0.84 -3.72 -11.33
C ASN A 21 1.38 -3.29 -12.71
N GLU A 22 1.19 -2.02 -13.06
CA GLU A 22 1.66 -1.42 -14.32
C GLU A 22 3.18 -1.20 -14.31
N THR A 23 3.72 -0.66 -13.21
CA THR A 23 5.16 -0.46 -13.04
C THR A 23 5.91 -1.75 -12.80
N ARG A 24 5.26 -2.89 -12.54
CA ARG A 24 5.92 -4.19 -12.38
C ARG A 24 6.79 -4.58 -13.58
N LYS A 25 6.33 -4.27 -14.81
CA LYS A 25 7.11 -4.51 -16.05
C LYS A 25 8.24 -3.48 -16.23
N MET A 26 8.05 -2.28 -15.69
CA MET A 26 9.01 -1.18 -15.75
C MET A 26 9.93 -1.13 -14.53
N ALA A 27 9.76 -2.01 -13.54
CA ALA A 27 10.46 -1.95 -12.26
C ALA A 27 11.98 -2.10 -12.41
N MET A 28 12.42 -2.80 -13.45
CA MET A 28 13.84 -2.96 -13.80
C MET A 28 14.44 -1.69 -14.44
N ILE A 29 13.62 -0.80 -15.00
CA ILE A 29 14.05 0.40 -15.74
C ILE A 29 13.80 1.68 -14.93
N PHE A 30 12.63 1.80 -14.29
CA PHE A 30 12.20 2.94 -13.49
C PHE A 30 11.81 2.51 -12.07
N PRO A 31 12.78 2.15 -11.21
CA PRO A 31 12.51 1.59 -9.89
C PRO A 31 11.77 2.55 -8.95
N HIS A 32 11.99 3.87 -9.10
CA HIS A 32 11.35 4.90 -8.27
C HIS A 32 9.81 4.86 -8.37
N MET A 33 9.25 4.54 -9.54
CA MET A 33 7.80 4.52 -9.75
C MET A 33 7.12 3.40 -8.95
N THR A 34 7.85 2.33 -8.62
CA THR A 34 7.37 1.22 -7.79
C THR A 34 7.67 1.45 -6.30
N ILE A 35 8.80 2.08 -5.97
CA ILE A 35 9.24 2.25 -4.58
C ILE A 35 8.30 3.15 -3.77
N PHE A 36 7.87 4.29 -4.32
CA PHE A 36 6.97 5.21 -3.62
C PHE A 36 5.65 4.58 -3.16
N PRO A 37 4.84 3.96 -4.04
CA PRO A 37 3.58 3.34 -3.63
C PRO A 37 3.82 2.14 -2.69
N CYS A 38 4.91 1.38 -2.85
CA CYS A 38 5.27 0.30 -1.94
C CYS A 38 5.59 0.78 -0.52
N ILE A 39 6.37 1.87 -0.38
CA ILE A 39 6.69 2.45 0.93
C ILE A 39 5.44 3.02 1.57
N ALA A 40 4.61 3.72 0.81
CA ALA A 40 3.39 4.32 1.32
C ALA A 40 2.45 3.23 1.90
N ILE A 41 2.20 2.16 1.13
CA ILE A 41 1.38 1.02 1.61
C ILE A 41 2.02 0.35 2.83
N SER A 42 3.32 0.10 2.82
CA SER A 42 4.02 -0.55 3.94
C SER A 42 3.93 0.28 5.23
N SER A 43 4.14 1.59 5.13
CA SER A 43 4.04 2.51 6.28
C SER A 43 2.63 2.53 6.87
N LEU A 44 1.60 2.49 6.01
CA LEU A 44 0.20 2.48 6.42
C LEU A 44 -0.13 1.19 7.17
N ILE A 45 0.29 0.03 6.64
CA ILE A 45 0.09 -1.27 7.29
C ILE A 45 0.80 -1.32 8.65
N LEU A 46 2.06 -0.87 8.72
CA LEU A 46 2.81 -0.83 9.97
C LEU A 46 2.13 0.10 10.99
N GLY A 47 1.71 1.29 10.57
CA GLY A 47 1.00 2.23 11.44
C GLY A 47 -0.29 1.65 12.00
N PHE A 48 -1.10 0.98 11.17
CA PHE A 48 -2.33 0.34 11.64
C PHE A 48 -2.06 -0.87 12.55
N ASN A 49 -1.04 -1.68 12.27
CA ASN A 49 -0.66 -2.78 13.15
C ASN A 49 -0.23 -2.26 14.53
N LEU A 50 0.65 -1.26 14.57
CA LEU A 50 1.10 -0.66 15.83
C LEU A 50 -0.06 0.01 16.59
N LEU A 51 -0.98 0.66 15.88
CA LEU A 51 -2.18 1.22 16.49
C LEU A 51 -3.07 0.13 17.10
N ALA A 52 -3.30 -0.97 16.38
CA ALA A 52 -4.09 -2.09 16.88
C ALA A 52 -3.44 -2.75 18.11
N ASP A 53 -2.11 -2.91 18.08
CA ASP A 53 -1.35 -3.43 19.21
C ASP A 53 -1.44 -2.50 20.42
N GLY A 54 -1.31 -1.18 20.22
CA GLY A 54 -1.46 -0.19 21.29
C GLY A 54 -2.87 -0.16 21.89
N LEU A 55 -3.90 -0.23 21.04
CA LEU A 55 -5.30 -0.32 21.49
C LEU A 55 -5.55 -1.62 22.28
N ARG A 56 -4.97 -2.74 21.84
CA ARG A 56 -5.04 -4.01 22.54
C ARG A 56 -4.37 -3.94 23.91
N GLU A 57 -3.20 -3.32 24.00
CA GLU A 57 -2.50 -3.16 25.28
C GLU A 57 -3.29 -2.31 26.27
N VAL A 58 -3.90 -1.21 25.81
CA VAL A 58 -4.78 -0.38 26.65
C VAL A 58 -6.02 -1.16 27.10
N SER A 59 -6.68 -1.87 26.19
CA SER A 59 -7.89 -2.66 26.53
C SER A 59 -7.64 -3.82 27.48
N LEU A 60 -6.41 -4.36 27.55
CA LEU A 60 -6.03 -5.45 28.47
C LEU A 60 -5.60 -4.92 29.85
N ARG A 61 -5.40 -3.61 29.99
CA ARG A 61 -5.02 -2.96 31.24
C ARG A 61 -6.20 -2.53 32.12
N ASP A 62 -7.41 -2.54 31.55
CA ASP A 62 -8.69 -2.37 32.26
C ASP A 62 -9.24 -3.73 32.75
#